data_AF-A0A934DEK3-F1
#
_entry.id   AF-A0A934DEK3-F1
#
_cell.length_a   1.000
_cell.length_b   1.000
_cell.length_c   1.000
_cell.angle_alpha   90.00
_cell.angle_beta   90.00
_cell.angle_gamma   90.00
#
_symmetry.space_group_name_H-M   'P 1'
#
loop_
_entity.id
_entity.type
_entity.pdbx_description
1 polymer ?
#
loop_
_entity_poly.entity_id
_entity_poly.type
_entity_poly.pdbx_seq_one_letter_code
_entity_poly.pdbx_strand_id
1 'polypeptide(L)' 'MKTLTLQLPDSLELEDREAKMLLAAKLYEQGKLSLGQAADLVGYSKRTFMELLADYGVSVFNYPPDELESDMNNAERNNL' A
#
# COMPACT_ATOMS: atom_id res chain seq x y z
N MET A 1 15.81 -11.73 -0.94
CA MET A 1 15.42 -10.50 -0.22
C MET A 1 16.33 -9.37 -0.68
N LYS A 2 15.82 -8.13 -0.75
CA LYS A 2 16.61 -6.93 -1.07
C LYS A 2 16.68 -6.04 0.17
N THR A 3 17.83 -5.42 0.42
CA THR A 3 18.04 -4.50 1.55
C THR A 3 18.22 -3.08 1.00
N LEU A 4 17.51 -2.12 1.59
CA LEU A 4 17.65 -0.69 1.31
C LEU A 4 18.28 -0.02 2.54
N THR A 5 19.36 0.72 2.34
CA THR A 5 20.01 1.53 3.38
C THR A 5 19.88 2.99 3.02
N LEU A 6 19.39 3.81 3.94
CA LEU A 6 19.19 5.25 3.76
C LEU A 6 20.00 5.99 4.83
N GLN A 7 20.68 7.06 4.44
CA GLN A 7 21.22 8.03 5.39
C GLN A 7 20.21 9.18 5.50
N LEU A 8 19.68 9.37 6.70
CA LEU A 8 18.73 10.43 7.01
C LEU A 8 19.45 11.55 7.77
N PRO A 9 19.01 12.81 7.66
CA PRO A 9 19.54 13.89 8.48
C PRO A 9 19.27 13.63 9.96
N ASP A 10 20.23 13.93 10.84
CA ASP A 10 20.07 13.76 12.30
C ASP A 10 18.94 14.64 12.88
N SER A 11 18.56 15.71 12.17
CA SER A 11 17.44 16.58 12.54
C SER A 11 16.07 16.00 12.22
N LEU A 12 16.01 14.87 11.50
CA LEU A 12 14.75 14.24 11.13
C LEU A 12 14.32 13.29 12.25
N GLU A 13 13.29 13.69 12.99
CA GLU A 13 12.62 12.82 13.95
C GLU A 13 11.68 11.87 13.18
N LEU A 14 12.21 10.72 12.76
CA LEU A 14 11.45 9.68 12.07
C LEU A 14 11.80 8.31 12.64
N GLU A 15 10.80 7.59 13.11
CA GLU A 15 11.00 6.22 13.59
C GLU A 15 11.11 5.23 12.43
N ASP A 16 11.96 4.20 12.58
CA ASP A 16 12.11 3.12 11.60
C ASP A 16 10.78 2.48 11.18
N ARG A 17 9.84 2.38 12.12
CA ARG A 17 8.51 1.79 11.89
C ARG A 17 7.66 2.70 11.00
N GLU A 18 7.70 4.01 11.25
CA GLU A 18 6.99 5.01 10.45
C GLU A 18 7.57 5.07 9.03
N ALA A 19 8.90 5.07 8.90
CA ALA A 19 9.57 5.03 7.59
C ALA A 19 9.16 3.80 6.77
N LYS A 20 9.13 2.61 7.40
CA LYS A 20 8.68 1.38 6.74
C LYS A 20 7.20 1.44 6.35
N MET A 21 6.35 2.02 7.20
CA MET A 21 4.93 2.18 6.91
C MET A 21 4.68 3.11 5.73
N LEU A 22 5.34 4.28 5.69
CA LEU A 22 5.27 5.21 4.57
C LEU A 22 5.68 4.52 3.26
N LEU A 23 6.77 3.76 3.29
CA LEU A 23 7.25 3.04 2.10
C LEU A 23 6.28 1.92 1.67
N ALA A 24 5.79 1.13 2.62
CA ALA A 24 4.83 0.05 2.35
C ALA A 24 3.53 0.59 1.75
N ALA A 25 2.95 1.62 2.37
CA ALA A 25 1.73 2.27 1.91
C ALA A 25 1.92 2.85 0.50
N LYS A 26 3.03 3.54 0.24
CA LYS A 26 3.29 4.14 -1.08
C LYS A 26 3.51 3.10 -2.18
N LEU A 27 4.22 2.02 -1.87
CA LEU A 27 4.45 0.94 -2.84
C LEU A 27 3.18 0.12 -3.11
N TYR A 28 2.32 -0.03 -2.10
CA TYR A 28 0.98 -0.60 -2.27
C TYR A 28 0.13 0.29 -3.18
N GLU A 29 0.01 1.59 -2.89
CA GLU A 29 -0.73 2.57 -3.70
C GLU A 29 -0.27 2.61 -5.17
N GLN A 30 1.03 2.37 -5.41
CA GLN A 30 1.59 2.29 -6.77
C GLN A 30 1.38 0.94 -7.47
N GLY A 31 0.69 -0.01 -6.84
CA GLY A 31 0.50 -1.38 -7.34
C GLY A 31 1.78 -2.21 -7.39
N LYS A 32 2.90 -1.73 -6.83
CA LYS A 32 4.20 -2.43 -6.85
C LYS A 32 4.30 -3.53 -5.81
N LEU A 33 3.57 -3.39 -4.71
CA LEU A 33 3.38 -4.43 -3.71
C LEU A 33 1.90 -4.78 -3.64
N SER A 34 1.63 -6.08 -3.59
CA SER A 34 0.31 -6.54 -3.14
C SER A 34 0.09 -6.17 -1.68
N LEU A 35 -1.17 -6.16 -1.23
CA LEU A 35 -1.53 -5.91 0.16
C LEU A 35 -0.76 -6.81 1.14
N GLY A 36 -0.56 -8.08 0.78
CA GLY A 36 0.21 -9.03 1.58
C GLY A 36 1.68 -8.67 1.68
N GLN A 37 2.32 -8.40 0.55
CA GLN A 37 3.74 -8.04 0.55
C GLN A 37 4.01 -6.72 1.28
N ALA A 38 3.09 -5.75 1.18
CA ALA A 38 3.18 -4.50 1.91
C ALA A 38 3.01 -4.71 3.42
N ALA A 39 2.05 -5.56 3.85
CA ALA A 39 1.89 -5.93 5.25
C ALA A 39 3.11 -6.68 5.81
N ASP A 40 3.70 -7.59 5.03
CA ASP A 40 4.91 -8.33 5.42
C ASP A 40 6.12 -7.39 5.58
N LEU A 41 6.23 -6.33 4.75
CA LEU A 41 7.32 -5.34 4.83
C LEU A 41 7.38 -4.63 6.20
N VAL A 42 6.21 -4.44 6.81
CA VAL A 42 6.05 -3.73 8.11
C VAL A 42 5.79 -4.69 9.26
N GLY A 43 5.76 -6.00 9.00
CA GLY A 43 5.57 -7.04 10.02
C GLY A 43 4.15 -7.10 10.60
N TYR A 44 3.13 -6.77 9.79
CA TYR A 44 1.72 -6.80 10.20
C TYR A 44 0.91 -7.87 9.52
N SER A 45 -0.23 -8.19 10.12
CA SER A 45 -1.28 -8.90 9.40
C SER A 45 -1.84 -8.03 8.27
N LYS A 46 -2.34 -8.64 7.19
CA LYS A 46 -3.05 -7.93 6.11
C LYS A 46 -4.17 -7.03 6.63
N ARG A 47 -4.90 -7.50 7.66
CA ARG A 47 -5.99 -6.76 8.28
C ARG A 47 -5.50 -5.48 8.96
N THR A 48 -4.49 -5.61 9.81
CA THR A 48 -3.88 -4.47 10.52
C THR A 48 -3.29 -3.48 9.53
N PHE A 49 -2.63 -3.95 8.46
CA PHE A 49 -2.12 -3.07 7.43
C PHE A 49 -3.25 -2.28 6.74
N MET A 50 -4.36 -2.94 6.35
CA MET A 50 -5.53 -2.25 5.78
C MET A 50 -6.11 -1.19 6.72
N GLU A 51 -6.24 -1.50 8.00
CA GLU A 51 -6.76 -0.57 9.01
C GLU A 51 -5.86 0.68 9.12
N LEU A 52 -4.55 0.51 8.99
CA LEU A 52 -3.58 1.60 9.08
C LEU A 52 -3.43 2.43 7.80
N LEU A 53 -3.81 1.93 6.62
CA LEU A 53 -3.64 2.67 5.36
C LEU A 53 -4.32 4.05 5.38
N ALA A 54 -5.46 4.17 6.07
CA ALA A 54 -6.19 5.42 6.22
C ALA A 54 -5.36 6.52 6.90
N ASP A 55 -4.54 6.17 7.89
CA ASP A 55 -3.67 7.10 8.62
C ASP A 55 -2.58 7.69 7.72
N TYR A 56 -2.25 7.00 6.63
CA TYR A 56 -1.25 7.41 5.64
C TYR A 56 -1.88 7.99 4.36
N GLY A 57 -3.20 8.24 4.36
CA GLY A 57 -3.92 8.82 3.23
C GLY A 57 -4.04 7.91 2.01
N VAL A 58 -3.81 6.60 2.19
CA VAL A 58 -3.87 5.62 1.10
C VAL A 58 -5.22 4.91 1.13
N SER A 59 -5.90 4.86 -0.01
CA SER A 59 -7.15 4.12 -0.16
C SER A 59 -6.90 2.61 0.01
N VAL A 60 -7.75 1.95 0.80
CA VAL A 60 -7.78 0.47 0.88
C VAL A 60 -8.20 -0.14 -0.46
N PHE A 61 -8.93 0.62 -1.27
CA PHE A 61 -9.25 0.27 -2.65
C PHE A 61 -8.09 0.72 -3.53
N ASN A 62 -7.04 -0.10 -3.59
CA ASN A 62 -5.97 0.03 -4.57
C ASN A 62 -6.43 -0.56 -5.90
N TYR A 63 -7.40 0.07 -6.52
CA TYR A 63 -7.76 -0.21 -7.90
C TYR A 63 -6.79 0.56 -8.80
N PRO A 64 -6.00 -0.11 -9.65
CA PRO A 64 -5.47 0.54 -10.84
C PRO A 64 -6.67 1.17 -11.60
N PRO A 65 -6.54 2.40 -12.13
CA PRO A 65 -7.58 3.01 -12.95
C PRO A 65 -8.08 2.04 -14.06
N ASP A 66 -7.16 1.25 -14.57
CA ASP A 66 -7.35 0.25 -15.63
C ASP A 66 -8.26 -0.93 -15.21
N GLU A 67 -8.31 -1.27 -13.91
CA GLU A 67 -9.17 -2.35 -13.40
C GLU A 67 -10.60 -1.86 -13.12
N LEU A 68 -10.79 -0.58 -12.80
CA LEU A 68 -12.12 0.03 -12.63
C LEU A 68 -12.91 0.02 -13.94
N GLU A 69 -12.27 0.34 -15.07
CA GLU A 69 -12.93 0.23 -16.39
C GLU A 69 -13.30 -1.21 -16.72
N SER A 70 -12.44 -2.18 -16.40
CA SER A 70 -12.72 -3.60 -16.61
C SER A 70 -13.91 -4.08 -15.77
N ASP A 71 -13.97 -3.69 -14.49
CA ASP A 71 -15.07 -4.04 -13.60
C ASP A 71 -16.39 -3.34 -13.99
N MET A 72 -16.35 -2.08 -14.42
CA MET A 72 -17.52 -1.38 -14.96
C MET A 72 -18.06 -2.07 -16.22
N ASN A 73 -17.17 -2.41 -17.16
CA ASN A 73 -17.54 -3.13 -18.38
C ASN A 73 -18.11 -4.53 -18.07
N ASN A 74 -17.59 -5.21 -17.04
CA ASN A 74 -18.10 -6.51 -16.61
C ASN A 74 -19.46 -6.38 -15.90
N ALA A 75 -19.67 -5.34 -15.07
CA ALA A 75 -20.94 -5.08 -14.41
C ALA A 75 -22.05 -4.72 -15.42
N GLU A 76 -21.74 -3.92 -16.44
CA GLU A 76 -22.68 -3.62 -17.54
C GLU A 76 -23.04 -4.87 -18.36
N ARG A 77 -22.08 -5.77 -18.60
CA ARG A 77 -22.31 -7.02 -19.34
C ARG A 77 -23.11 -8.07 -18.58
N ASN A 78 -23.17 -8.00 -17.25
CA ASN A 78 -23.87 -8.98 -16.40
C ASN A 78 -25.21 -8.46 -15.85
N ASN A 79 -25.69 -7.29 -16.29
CA ASN A 79 -27.08 -6.89 -16.12
C ASN A 79 -27.96 -7.68 -17.12
N LEU A 80 -28.37 -8.89 -16.71
CA LEU A 80 -29.52 -9.63 -17.24
C LEU A 80 -30.77 -9.31 -16.41
#